data_AF-A0A1G9YP96-F1
#
_entry.id   AF-A0A1G9YP96-F1
#
_cell.length_a   1.000
_cell.length_b   1.000
_cell.length_c   1.000
_cell.angle_alpha   90.00
_cell.angle_beta   90.00
_cell.angle_gamma   90.00
#
_symmetry.space_group_name_H-M   'P 1'
#
loop_
_entity.id
_entity.type
_entity.pdbx_description
1 polymer ?
#
loop_
_entity_poly.entity_id
_entity_poly.type
_entity_poly.pdbx_seq_one_letter_code
_entity_poly.pdbx_strand_id
1 'polypeptide(L)'
;MGTPASSMGKRSRSMGTQTASMGKKSYSMGTPASSMGKGSRSMGTQTASMGKKSYSMGTPASSMGKGSRSMGTQTASMGKKSCSMGTPASSMGKRSRSMGTHTASMGKKSCSMGTPAALMGKRSRSMGTHATPLDILVDNFIEYYLVISYEYKVKRRLDDGYQHFV
;
A
#
# COMPACT_ATOMS: atom_id res chain seq x y z
N MET A 1 23.60 -21.45 -24.21
CA MET A 1 23.25 -22.06 -22.89
C MET A 1 22.24 -21.17 -22.20
N GLY A 2 20.94 -21.52 -22.23
CA GLY A 2 19.89 -20.74 -21.56
C GLY A 2 19.93 -20.95 -20.04
N THR A 3 19.79 -19.89 -19.26
CA THR A 3 19.79 -19.97 -17.78
C THR A 3 18.55 -20.72 -17.28
N PRO A 4 18.69 -21.58 -16.26
CA PRO A 4 17.65 -22.55 -15.91
C PRO A 4 16.41 -21.90 -15.29
N ALA A 5 15.26 -22.47 -15.63
CA ALA A 5 14.03 -22.34 -14.86
C ALA A 5 14.00 -23.45 -13.80
N SER A 6 13.85 -23.10 -12.52
CA SER A 6 13.90 -24.07 -11.41
C SER A 6 12.55 -24.11 -10.68
N SER A 7 11.98 -25.30 -10.53
CA SER A 7 10.71 -25.54 -9.82
C SER A 7 10.95 -26.52 -8.67
N MET A 8 11.23 -26.00 -7.46
CA MET A 8 11.57 -26.81 -6.28
C MET A 8 10.37 -27.06 -5.35
N GLY A 9 9.32 -26.24 -5.44
CA GLY A 9 8.13 -26.43 -4.61
C GLY A 9 7.22 -27.56 -5.12
N LYS A 10 6.56 -28.30 -4.22
CA LYS A 10 5.54 -29.29 -4.60
C LYS A 10 4.44 -28.63 -5.46
N ARG A 11 4.22 -29.14 -6.68
CA ARG A 11 3.29 -28.58 -7.69
C ARG A 11 3.62 -27.13 -8.08
N SER A 12 4.90 -26.76 -8.05
CA SER A 12 5.36 -25.45 -8.54
C SER A 12 5.62 -25.48 -10.05
N ARG A 13 5.66 -24.32 -10.70
CA ARG A 13 5.96 -24.18 -12.13
C ARG A 13 6.79 -22.93 -12.39
N SER A 14 7.84 -23.05 -13.19
CA SER A 14 8.71 -21.97 -13.61
C SER A 14 8.81 -21.96 -15.14
N MET A 15 8.60 -20.79 -15.76
CA MET A 15 8.66 -20.62 -17.22
C MET A 15 9.40 -19.32 -17.59
N GLY A 16 10.39 -19.39 -18.48
CA GLY A 16 11.24 -18.26 -18.86
C GLY A 16 12.66 -18.39 -18.32
N THR A 17 13.49 -17.37 -18.51
CA THR A 17 14.92 -17.39 -18.16
C THR A 17 15.15 -16.92 -16.73
N GLN A 18 16.08 -17.58 -16.01
CA GLN A 18 16.40 -17.27 -14.60
C GLN A 18 15.14 -17.20 -13.71
N THR A 19 14.23 -18.16 -13.88
CA THR A 19 13.00 -18.22 -13.07
C THR A 19 13.11 -19.25 -11.96
N ALA A 20 12.58 -18.93 -10.78
CA ALA A 20 12.63 -19.79 -9.61
C ALA A 20 11.27 -19.89 -8.91
N SER A 21 10.77 -21.09 -8.69
CA SER A 21 9.52 -21.37 -7.97
C SER A 21 9.81 -22.31 -6.81
N MET A 22 10.04 -21.74 -5.63
CA MET A 22 10.44 -22.50 -4.44
C MET A 22 9.26 -22.84 -3.52
N GLY A 23 8.16 -22.09 -3.60
CA GLY A 23 6.99 -22.32 -2.75
C GLY A 23 6.12 -23.50 -3.21
N LYS A 24 5.49 -24.21 -2.27
CA LYS A 24 4.43 -25.19 -2.62
C LYS A 24 3.31 -24.49 -3.40
N LYS A 25 2.95 -25.02 -4.58
CA LYS A 25 2.00 -24.40 -5.55
C LYS A 25 2.40 -23.00 -6.04
N SER A 26 3.69 -22.63 -6.02
CA SER A 26 4.13 -21.32 -6.53
C SER A 26 4.29 -21.33 -8.05
N TYR A 27 4.26 -20.14 -8.65
CA TYR A 27 4.32 -19.97 -10.11
C TYR A 27 5.18 -18.78 -10.50
N SER A 28 6.26 -19.01 -11.23
CA SER A 28 7.12 -17.95 -11.75
C SER A 28 7.12 -17.96 -13.27
N MET A 29 6.94 -16.80 -13.88
CA MET A 29 6.95 -16.62 -15.32
C MET A 29 7.64 -15.30 -15.69
N GLY A 30 8.58 -15.31 -16.62
CA GLY A 30 9.27 -14.09 -17.08
C GLY A 30 10.78 -14.18 -16.95
N THR A 31 11.44 -13.03 -16.76
CA THR A 31 12.90 -12.91 -16.89
C THR A 31 13.49 -11.77 -16.05
N PRO A 32 14.29 -12.02 -15.01
CA PRO A 32 14.14 -13.07 -14.01
C PRO A 32 12.82 -12.94 -13.21
N ALA A 33 12.30 -14.06 -12.70
CA ALA A 33 11.09 -14.08 -11.86
C ALA A 33 11.20 -15.12 -10.73
N SER A 34 10.91 -14.74 -9.49
CA SER A 34 11.06 -15.62 -8.31
C SER A 34 9.81 -15.66 -7.42
N SER A 35 9.32 -16.86 -7.12
CA SER A 35 8.15 -17.12 -6.29
C SER A 35 8.53 -18.05 -5.14
N MET A 36 8.83 -17.46 -3.98
CA MET A 36 9.33 -18.20 -2.81
C MET A 36 8.21 -18.59 -1.84
N GLY A 37 7.13 -17.81 -1.77
CA GLY A 37 6.00 -18.06 -0.87
C GLY A 37 5.11 -19.24 -1.29
N LYS A 38 4.51 -19.95 -0.33
CA LYS A 38 3.48 -20.96 -0.61
C LYS A 38 2.29 -20.33 -1.36
N GLY A 39 2.04 -20.81 -2.58
CA GLY A 39 1.01 -20.29 -3.47
C GLY A 39 1.28 -18.88 -3.98
N SER A 40 2.52 -18.41 -3.95
CA SER A 40 2.89 -17.10 -4.50
C SER A 40 3.07 -17.15 -6.02
N ARG A 41 2.92 -16.00 -6.69
CA ARG A 41 3.03 -15.91 -8.15
C ARG A 41 3.81 -14.67 -8.57
N SER A 42 4.85 -14.84 -9.38
CA SER A 42 5.68 -13.78 -9.95
C SER A 42 5.62 -13.83 -11.47
N MET A 43 5.19 -12.75 -12.10
CA MET A 43 4.97 -12.69 -13.54
C MET A 43 5.54 -11.40 -14.15
N GLY A 44 6.58 -11.51 -14.98
CA GLY A 44 7.20 -10.38 -15.67
C GLY A 44 8.71 -10.31 -15.43
N THR A 45 9.29 -9.14 -15.71
CA THR A 45 10.73 -8.90 -15.66
C THR A 45 11.15 -8.44 -14.26
N GLN A 46 12.17 -9.07 -13.67
CA GLN A 46 12.65 -8.76 -12.32
C GLN A 46 11.53 -8.75 -11.27
N THR A 47 10.73 -9.82 -11.23
CA THR A 47 9.60 -9.94 -10.29
C THR A 47 9.90 -10.90 -9.13
N ALA A 48 9.46 -10.54 -7.92
CA ALA A 48 9.68 -11.34 -6.71
C ALA A 48 8.43 -11.44 -5.83
N SER A 49 8.04 -12.65 -5.44
CA SER A 49 6.87 -12.92 -4.60
C SER A 49 7.26 -13.82 -3.43
N MET A 50 7.68 -13.19 -2.33
CA MET A 50 8.22 -13.88 -1.15
C MET A 50 7.15 -14.26 -0.13
N GLY A 51 6.06 -13.49 -0.04
CA GLY A 51 4.98 -13.75 0.90
C GLY A 51 4.12 -14.98 0.54
N LYS A 52 3.59 -15.68 1.55
CA LYS A 52 2.56 -16.72 1.33
C LYS A 52 1.34 -16.11 0.62
N LYS A 53 0.93 -16.70 -0.50
CA LYS A 53 -0.14 -16.20 -1.40
C LYS A 53 0.12 -14.77 -1.93
N SER A 54 1.37 -14.31 -1.99
CA SER A 54 1.68 -13.00 -2.57
C SER A 54 1.70 -13.05 -4.10
N TYR A 55 1.56 -11.89 -4.74
CA TYR A 55 1.41 -11.79 -6.18
C TYR A 55 2.15 -10.57 -6.73
N SER A 56 3.20 -10.79 -7.52
CA SER A 56 3.93 -9.73 -8.21
C SER A 56 3.76 -9.86 -9.71
N MET A 57 3.40 -8.77 -10.37
CA MET A 57 3.26 -8.71 -11.81
C MET A 57 3.76 -7.37 -12.36
N GLY A 58 4.60 -7.39 -13.39
CA GLY A 58 5.14 -6.16 -14.00
C GLY A 58 6.66 -6.11 -14.02
N THR A 59 7.24 -4.91 -13.96
CA THR A 59 8.67 -4.68 -14.26
C THR A 59 9.27 -3.47 -13.56
N PRO A 60 10.19 -3.61 -12.59
CA PRO A 60 10.25 -4.65 -11.57
C PRO A 60 9.05 -4.58 -10.60
N ALA A 61 8.68 -5.72 -9.99
CA ALA A 61 7.60 -5.79 -9.01
C ALA A 61 7.91 -6.76 -7.86
N SER A 62 7.71 -6.34 -6.61
CA SER A 62 8.04 -7.14 -5.41
C SER A 62 6.91 -7.21 -4.38
N SER A 63 6.54 -8.41 -3.95
CA SER A 63 5.46 -8.68 -2.99
C SER A 63 5.98 -9.54 -1.84
N MET A 64 6.41 -8.87 -0.78
CA MET A 64 7.04 -9.52 0.38
C MET A 64 6.03 -9.93 1.47
N GLY A 65 4.93 -9.18 1.62
CA GLY A 65 3.92 -9.45 2.63
C GLY A 65 3.05 -10.69 2.37
N LYS A 66 2.58 -11.36 3.42
CA LYS A 66 1.58 -12.44 3.29
C LYS A 66 0.30 -11.92 2.64
N GLY A 67 -0.05 -12.46 1.47
CA GLY A 67 -1.20 -12.04 0.66
C GLY A 67 -1.06 -10.63 0.08
N SER A 68 0.16 -10.09 -0.02
CA SER A 68 0.38 -8.79 -0.66
C SER A 68 0.39 -8.89 -2.18
N ARG A 69 0.15 -7.76 -2.85
CA ARG A 69 0.01 -7.68 -4.31
C ARG A 69 0.73 -6.46 -4.88
N SER A 70 1.71 -6.66 -5.76
CA SER A 70 2.41 -5.60 -6.49
C SER A 70 2.17 -5.75 -7.98
N MET A 71 1.59 -4.74 -8.61
CA MET A 71 1.19 -4.77 -10.02
C MET A 71 1.63 -3.49 -10.75
N GLY A 72 2.52 -3.60 -11.73
CA GLY A 72 3.01 -2.47 -12.53
C GLY A 72 4.53 -2.33 -12.50
N THR A 73 5.00 -1.13 -12.84
CA THR A 73 6.43 -0.80 -12.98
C THR A 73 6.97 -0.24 -11.67
N GLN A 74 8.09 -0.77 -11.18
CA GLN A 74 8.71 -0.35 -9.91
C GLN A 74 7.72 -0.35 -8.74
N THR A 75 7.03 -1.48 -8.53
CA THR A 75 6.04 -1.62 -7.46
C THR A 75 6.52 -2.51 -6.30
N ALA A 76 6.21 -2.12 -5.07
CA ALA A 76 6.62 -2.85 -3.87
C ALA A 76 5.50 -2.96 -2.83
N SER A 77 5.19 -4.17 -2.35
CA SER A 77 4.14 -4.45 -1.35
C SER A 77 4.71 -5.26 -0.21
N MET A 78 5.19 -4.55 0.81
CA MET A 78 5.86 -5.14 1.97
C MET A 78 4.90 -5.54 3.10
N GLY A 79 3.80 -4.81 3.26
CA GLY A 79 2.81 -5.07 4.31
C GLY A 79 1.99 -6.36 4.12
N LYS A 80 1.59 -7.01 5.23
CA LYS A 80 0.61 -8.12 5.17
C LYS A 80 -0.70 -7.65 4.56
N LYS A 81 -1.17 -8.33 3.50
CA LYS A 81 -2.34 -7.95 2.70
C LYS A 81 -2.27 -6.52 2.11
N SER A 82 -1.07 -5.97 1.90
CA SER A 82 -0.93 -4.67 1.23
C SER A 82 -1.04 -4.79 -0.30
N CYS A 83 -1.32 -3.69 -0.98
CA CYS A 83 -1.51 -3.68 -2.43
C CYS A 83 -0.89 -2.43 -3.07
N SER A 84 0.12 -2.61 -3.91
CA SER A 84 0.71 -1.55 -4.73
C SER A 84 0.35 -1.76 -6.19
N MET A 85 -0.24 -0.76 -6.83
CA MET A 85 -0.61 -0.81 -8.24
C MET A 85 -0.23 0.51 -8.92
N GLY A 86 0.45 0.46 -10.07
CA GLY A 86 0.84 1.64 -10.83
C GLY A 86 2.34 1.78 -11.01
N THR A 87 2.85 3.02 -11.10
CA THR A 87 4.21 3.29 -11.57
C THR A 87 4.79 4.60 -11.02
N PRO A 88 5.83 4.59 -10.17
CA PRO A 88 6.13 3.63 -9.10
C PRO A 88 5.09 3.68 -7.97
N ALA A 89 4.89 2.57 -7.26
CA ALA A 89 3.94 2.48 -6.14
C ALA A 89 4.42 1.57 -4.99
N SER A 90 4.31 2.03 -3.74
CA SER A 90 4.85 1.35 -2.56
C SER A 90 3.87 1.25 -1.38
N SER A 91 3.62 0.05 -0.86
CA SER A 91 2.67 -0.22 0.23
C SER A 91 3.35 -0.99 1.36
N MET A 92 3.83 -0.24 2.36
CA MET A 92 4.60 -0.79 3.48
C MET A 92 3.72 -1.20 4.66
N GLY A 93 2.60 -0.52 4.88
CA GLY A 93 1.69 -0.80 5.99
C GLY A 93 0.87 -2.10 5.85
N LYS A 94 0.52 -2.73 6.97
CA LYS A 94 -0.43 -3.86 6.98
C LYS A 94 -1.80 -3.40 6.46
N ARG A 95 -2.32 -4.08 5.44
CA ARG A 95 -3.54 -3.72 4.69
C ARG A 95 -3.49 -2.33 4.05
N SER A 96 -2.31 -1.77 3.81
CA SER A 96 -2.21 -0.48 3.09
C SER A 96 -2.37 -0.65 1.58
N ARG A 97 -2.72 0.43 0.89
CA ARG A 97 -2.93 0.44 -0.56
C ARG A 97 -2.33 1.68 -1.20
N SER A 98 -1.46 1.51 -2.18
CA SER A 98 -0.91 2.59 -3.00
C SER A 98 -1.30 2.34 -4.45
N MET A 99 -2.13 3.20 -5.02
CA MET A 99 -2.62 3.04 -6.38
C MET A 99 -2.40 4.31 -7.21
N GLY A 100 -1.64 4.21 -8.29
CA GLY A 100 -1.33 5.32 -9.17
C GLY A 100 0.18 5.52 -9.33
N THR A 101 0.55 6.73 -9.74
CA THR A 101 1.90 7.11 -10.14
C THR A 101 2.60 7.85 -9.00
N HIS A 102 3.80 7.43 -8.63
CA HIS A 102 4.52 7.97 -7.45
C HIS A 102 3.68 7.94 -6.15
N THR A 103 3.18 6.77 -5.78
CA THR A 103 2.35 6.60 -4.58
C THR A 103 3.03 5.79 -3.47
N ALA A 104 2.85 6.20 -2.21
CA ALA A 104 3.39 5.51 -1.04
C ALA A 104 2.38 5.42 0.12
N SER A 105 2.27 4.26 0.77
CA SER A 105 1.35 4.02 1.89
C SER A 105 2.05 3.25 3.00
N MET A 106 2.58 3.99 3.97
CA MET A 106 3.39 3.46 5.06
C MET A 106 2.53 3.03 6.27
N GLY A 107 1.42 3.73 6.51
CA GLY A 107 0.55 3.46 7.64
C GLY A 107 -0.28 2.17 7.55
N LYS A 108 -0.61 1.58 8.70
CA LYS A 108 -1.53 0.42 8.76
C LYS A 108 -2.92 0.85 8.26
N LYS A 109 -3.49 0.11 7.31
CA LYS A 109 -4.77 0.41 6.65
C LYS A 109 -4.81 1.79 5.92
N SER A 110 -3.66 2.38 5.58
CA SER A 110 -3.67 3.63 4.79
C SER A 110 -3.96 3.37 3.30
N CYS A 111 -4.47 4.37 2.59
CA CYS A 111 -4.83 4.27 1.17
C CYS A 111 -4.44 5.54 0.40
N SER A 112 -3.32 5.51 -0.32
CA SER A 112 -2.87 6.59 -1.21
C SER A 112 -3.31 6.29 -2.63
N MET A 113 -4.05 7.20 -3.26
CA MET A 113 -4.51 7.06 -4.64
C MET A 113 -4.25 8.34 -5.45
N GLY A 114 -3.69 8.21 -6.64
CA GLY A 114 -3.45 9.33 -7.56
C GLY A 114 -1.98 9.58 -7.88
N THR A 115 -1.61 10.85 -8.06
CA THR A 115 -0.34 11.24 -8.70
C THR A 115 0.20 12.60 -8.25
N PRO A 116 1.29 12.73 -7.48
CA PRO A 116 1.85 11.81 -6.47
C PRO A 116 1.03 11.80 -5.15
N ALA A 117 1.17 10.76 -4.32
CA ALA A 117 0.51 10.69 -2.99
C ALA A 117 1.26 9.81 -1.96
N ALA A 118 1.47 10.28 -0.72
CA ALA A 118 2.33 9.57 0.26
C ALA A 118 1.85 9.56 1.73
N LEU A 119 1.12 8.55 2.21
CA LEU A 119 0.55 8.53 3.57
C LEU A 119 1.41 7.79 4.61
N MET A 120 1.66 8.45 5.75
CA MET A 120 2.31 7.82 6.93
C MET A 120 1.32 7.39 8.03
N GLY A 121 0.19 8.07 8.18
CA GLY A 121 -0.77 7.81 9.26
C GLY A 121 -1.51 6.47 9.17
N LYS A 122 -1.93 5.94 10.32
CA LYS A 122 -2.76 4.71 10.38
C LYS A 122 -4.19 5.07 9.95
N ARG A 123 -4.82 4.24 9.10
CA ARG A 123 -6.19 4.38 8.56
C ARG A 123 -6.44 5.61 7.67
N SER A 124 -5.40 6.36 7.40
CA SER A 124 -5.34 7.51 6.52
C SER A 124 -5.76 7.26 5.08
N ARG A 125 -6.31 8.27 4.41
CA ARG A 125 -6.66 8.19 2.98
C ARG A 125 -6.30 9.50 2.29
N SER A 126 -5.85 9.38 1.04
CA SER A 126 -5.53 10.50 0.16
C SER A 126 -5.91 10.09 -1.26
N MET A 127 -6.62 10.98 -1.95
CA MET A 127 -7.13 10.78 -3.30
C MET A 127 -6.90 12.07 -4.08
N GLY A 128 -6.12 12.03 -5.16
CA GLY A 128 -5.93 13.19 -6.05
C GLY A 128 -4.53 13.32 -6.63
N THR A 129 -4.34 14.33 -7.45
CA THR A 129 -3.02 14.75 -7.90
C THR A 129 -2.35 15.61 -6.81
N HIS A 130 -1.06 15.37 -6.52
CA HIS A 130 -0.29 16.08 -5.48
C HIS A 130 -0.82 15.99 -4.04
N ALA A 131 -1.40 14.86 -3.67
CA ALA A 131 -1.89 14.68 -2.31
C ALA A 131 -0.74 14.28 -1.36
N THR A 132 0.09 15.25 -0.98
CA THR A 132 1.11 15.13 0.08
C THR A 132 0.45 15.25 1.44
N PRO A 133 0.35 14.18 2.21
CA PRO A 133 -0.22 14.17 3.54
C PRO A 133 0.93 14.27 4.55
N LEU A 134 1.38 15.49 4.83
CA LEU A 134 1.85 15.78 6.19
C LEU A 134 0.68 15.70 7.18
N ASP A 135 -0.55 15.86 6.71
CA ASP A 135 -1.75 15.80 7.54
C ASP A 135 -2.63 14.58 7.26
N ILE A 136 -2.44 13.54 8.08
CA ILE A 136 -3.63 12.90 8.67
C ILE A 136 -3.62 13.24 10.14
N LEU A 137 -3.95 14.49 10.42
CA LEU A 137 -4.43 14.95 11.73
C LEU A 137 -5.83 15.58 11.63
N VAL A 138 -6.53 15.44 10.49
CA VAL A 138 -7.81 16.15 10.28
C VAL A 138 -9.04 15.34 10.73
N ASP A 139 -8.90 14.05 11.08
CA ASP A 139 -10.01 13.30 11.69
C ASP A 139 -10.22 13.63 13.18
N ASN A 140 -9.50 14.61 13.75
CA ASN A 140 -9.73 15.08 15.12
C ASN A 140 -9.61 16.60 15.30
N PHE A 141 -8.85 17.32 14.47
CA PHE A 141 -8.65 18.76 14.70
C PHE A 141 -9.86 19.62 14.29
N ILE A 142 -10.58 19.28 13.21
CA ILE A 142 -11.78 20.04 12.80
C ILE A 142 -12.93 19.86 13.80
N GLU A 143 -13.18 18.64 14.26
CA GLU A 143 -14.21 18.43 15.30
C GLU A 143 -13.83 19.09 16.63
N TYR A 144 -12.57 19.02 17.04
CA TYR A 144 -12.12 19.66 18.28
C TYR A 144 -12.21 21.20 18.21
N TYR A 145 -11.87 21.80 17.06
CA TYR A 145 -11.97 23.25 16.88
C TYR A 145 -13.43 23.74 16.74
N LEU A 146 -14.30 22.96 16.10
CA LEU A 146 -15.74 23.26 16.04
C LEU A 146 -16.38 23.16 17.42
N VAL A 147 -16.08 22.13 18.21
CA VAL A 147 -16.60 21.97 19.58
C VAL A 147 -16.14 23.11 20.50
N ILE A 148 -14.85 23.46 20.50
CA ILE A 148 -14.34 24.59 21.31
C ILE A 148 -14.93 25.92 20.84
N SER A 149 -15.04 26.15 19.53
CA SER A 149 -15.64 27.38 18.99
C SER A 149 -17.13 27.48 19.33
N TYR A 150 -17.86 26.35 19.34
CA TYR A 150 -19.26 26.32 19.74
C TYR A 150 -19.42 26.59 21.24
N GLU A 151 -18.63 25.94 22.10
CA GLU A 151 -18.63 26.22 23.54
C GLU A 151 -18.29 27.68 23.86
N TYR A 152 -17.29 28.26 23.18
CA TYR A 152 -16.90 29.65 23.39
C TYR A 152 -17.99 30.64 22.95
N LYS A 153 -18.71 30.33 21.86
CA LYS A 153 -19.82 31.15 21.35
C LYS A 153 -21.08 31.04 22.22
N VAL A 154 -21.31 29.91 22.87
CA VAL A 154 -22.38 29.75 23.87
C VAL A 154 -22.04 30.49 25.17
N LYS A 155 -20.79 30.40 25.66
CA LYS A 155 -20.35 31.16 26.85
C LYS A 155 -20.46 32.67 26.66
N ARG A 156 -19.99 33.22 25.53
CA ARG A 156 -20.15 34.66 25.24
C ARG A 156 -21.61 35.10 25.18
N ARG A 157 -22.51 34.30 24.58
CA ARG A 157 -23.94 34.66 24.55
C ARG A 157 -24.62 34.55 25.92
N LEU A 158 -24.10 33.73 26.83
CA LEU A 158 -24.55 33.72 28.22
C LEU A 158 -24.03 34.95 28.97
N ASP A 159 -22.75 35.29 28.85
CA ASP A 159 -22.15 36.45 29.52
C ASP A 159 -22.74 37.79 29.03
N ASP A 160 -22.97 37.94 27.72
CA ASP A 160 -23.61 39.13 27.13
C ASP A 160 -25.11 39.23 27.51
N GLY A 161 -25.77 38.09 27.76
CA GLY A 161 -27.17 38.05 28.20
C GLY A 161 -27.40 38.49 29.64
N TYR A 162 -26.38 38.41 30.50
CA TYR A 162 -26.45 38.85 31.90
C TYR A 162 -26.15 40.34 32.09
N GLN A 163 -25.52 41.01 31.11
CA GLN A 163 -25.21 42.46 31.17
C GLN A 163 -26.41 43.36 30.81
N HIS A 164 -27.56 42.79 30.43
CA HIS A 164 -28.77 43.53 30.07
C HIS A 164 -29.91 43.44 31.11
N PHE A 165 -29.66 42.86 32.29
CA PHE A 165 -30.65 42.72 33.38
C PHE A 165 -30.10 43.13 34.76
N VAL A 166 -29.32 44.22 34.84
CA VAL A 166 -29.03 44.95 36.08
C VAL A 166 -29.26 46.43 35.86
#